data_AF-A0A2S9GCZ8-F1
#
_entry.id   AF-A0A2S9GCZ8-F1
#
_cell.length_a   1.000
_cell.length_b   1.000
_cell.length_c   1.000
_cell.angle_alpha   90.00
_cell.angle_beta   90.00
_cell.angle_gamma   90.00
#
_symmetry.space_group_name_H-M   'P 1'
#
loop_
_entity.id
_entity.type
_entity.pdbx_description
1 polymer ?
#
loop_
_entity_poly.entity_id
_entity_poly.type
_entity_poly.pdbx_seq_one_letter_code
_entity_poly.pdbx_strand_id
1 'polypeptide(L)'
;SWVEITANERHPGGTYSEAGVGAGVLDSAHGRIVSIPRQVNGELYGSFLPGTQENLQRALDGLMEFLPSKAWFDRADALDGAFAD
;
A
#
# COMPACT_ATOMS: atom_id res chain seq x y z
N SER A 1 6.62 4.47 -18.07
CA SER A 1 7.48 3.83 -17.05
C SER A 1 6.59 3.00 -16.14
N TRP A 2 7.16 2.06 -15.37
CA TRP A 2 6.42 1.21 -14.44
C TRP A 2 7.18 1.12 -13.11
N VAL A 3 6.42 1.12 -12.01
CA VAL A 3 6.91 0.84 -10.66
C VAL A 3 6.01 -0.23 -10.04
N GLU A 4 6.62 -1.24 -9.44
CA GLU A 4 5.98 -2.15 -8.50
C GLU A 4 6.47 -1.81 -7.09
N ILE A 5 5.52 -1.69 -6.16
CA ILE A 5 5.75 -1.34 -4.76
C ILE A 5 5.35 -2.54 -3.92
N THR A 6 6.30 -3.06 -3.13
CA THR A 6 6.10 -4.12 -2.15
C THR A 6 6.30 -3.59 -0.74
N ALA A 7 5.91 -4.37 0.27
CA ALA A 7 6.04 -3.98 1.66
C ALA A 7 6.50 -5.16 2.52
N ASN A 8 7.31 -4.86 3.53
CA ASN A 8 7.83 -5.80 4.51
C ASN A 8 7.66 -5.24 5.92
N GLU A 9 7.35 -6.09 6.89
CA GLU A 9 7.25 -5.76 8.31
C GLU A 9 8.33 -6.49 9.09
N ARG A 10 9.06 -5.77 9.95
CA ARG A 10 10.09 -6.35 10.82
C ARG A 10 9.50 -6.67 12.19
N HIS A 11 9.80 -7.86 12.69
CA HIS A 11 9.36 -8.34 13.99
C HIS A 11 10.45 -8.18 15.07
N PRO A 12 10.06 -8.06 16.35
CA PRO A 12 10.97 -8.29 17.46
C PRO A 12 11.64 -9.66 17.33
N GLY A 13 12.93 -9.74 17.67
CA GLY A 13 13.72 -10.97 17.48
C GLY A 13 14.36 -11.11 16.10
N GLY A 14 14.16 -10.15 15.19
CA GLY A 14 14.96 -10.00 13.97
C GLY A 14 14.44 -10.73 12.74
N THR A 15 13.25 -11.32 12.80
CA THR A 15 12.54 -11.86 11.63
C THR A 15 11.74 -10.77 10.91
N TYR A 16 11.19 -11.11 9.73
CA TYR A 16 10.33 -10.22 8.97
C TYR A 16 9.22 -11.00 8.25
N SER A 17 8.16 -10.30 7.87
CA SER A 17 7.10 -10.77 6.98
C SER A 17 7.05 -9.89 5.74
N GLU A 18 6.73 -10.49 4.60
CA GLU A 18 6.51 -9.78 3.35
C GLU A 18 5.01 -9.76 3.03
N ALA A 19 4.53 -8.72 2.37
CA ALA A 19 3.13 -8.64 1.93
C ALA A 19 2.77 -9.74 0.90
N GLY A 20 3.78 -10.27 0.18
CA GLY A 20 3.59 -11.30 -0.85
C GLY A 20 2.84 -10.84 -2.10
N VAL A 21 2.53 -9.54 -2.20
CA VAL A 21 1.81 -8.88 -3.31
C VAL A 21 2.42 -7.51 -3.60
N GLY A 22 2.08 -6.93 -4.75
CA GLY A 22 2.54 -5.62 -5.19
C GLY A 22 1.40 -4.64 -5.51
N ALA A 23 1.57 -3.38 -5.10
CA ALA A 23 0.85 -2.26 -5.68
C ALA A 23 1.64 -1.71 -6.89
N GLY A 24 0.98 -1.08 -7.85
CA GLY A 24 1.62 -0.68 -9.11
C GLY A 24 1.34 0.77 -9.47
N VAL A 25 2.31 1.42 -10.10
CA VAL A 25 2.16 2.73 -10.75
C VAL A 25 2.66 2.61 -12.18
N LEU A 26 1.79 2.89 -13.15
CA LEU A 26 2.11 2.88 -14.58
C LEU A 26 1.89 4.26 -15.17
N ASP A 27 2.92 4.79 -15.81
CA ASP A 27 2.84 6.00 -16.64
C ASP A 27 2.85 5.65 -18.13
N SER A 28 1.87 6.16 -18.86
CA SER A 28 1.70 5.99 -20.31
C SER A 28 1.40 7.31 -21.02
N ALA A 29 1.31 7.28 -22.35
CA ALA A 29 0.83 8.42 -23.14
C ALA A 29 -0.63 8.81 -22.82
N HIS A 30 -1.40 7.93 -22.17
CA HIS A 30 -2.79 8.17 -21.76
C HIS A 30 -2.91 8.62 -20.30
N GLY A 31 -1.78 8.91 -19.63
CA GLY A 31 -1.72 9.29 -18.22
C GLY A 31 -1.30 8.15 -17.30
N ARG A 32 -1.33 8.45 -15.99
CA ARG A 32 -0.95 7.54 -14.91
C ARG A 32 -2.14 6.68 -14.48
N ILE A 33 -1.89 5.41 -14.20
CA ILE A 33 -2.80 4.54 -13.46
C ILE A 33 -2.11 3.94 -12.24
N VAL A 34 -2.90 3.54 -11.25
CA VAL A 34 -2.44 2.79 -10.07
C VAL A 34 -3.18 1.45 -9.99
N SER A 35 -2.48 0.40 -9.57
CA SER A 35 -3.09 -0.90 -9.27
C SER A 35 -3.12 -1.15 -7.76
N ILE A 36 -4.31 -1.44 -7.23
CA ILE A 36 -4.56 -1.70 -5.81
C ILE A 36 -4.75 -3.21 -5.60
N PRO A 37 -3.90 -3.88 -4.80
CA PRO A 37 -4.09 -5.28 -4.46
C PRO A 37 -5.22 -5.45 -3.43
N ARG A 38 -6.06 -6.47 -3.59
CA ARG A 38 -7.06 -6.89 -2.60
C ARG A 38 -7.21 -8.40 -2.55
N GLN A 39 -7.41 -8.94 -1.36
CA GLN A 39 -7.78 -10.35 -1.19
C GLN A 39 -9.29 -10.46 -0.92
N VAL A 40 -9.99 -11.24 -1.74
CA VAL A 40 -11.42 -11.49 -1.62
C VAL A 40 -11.64 -13.00 -1.62
N ASN A 41 -12.19 -13.53 -0.53
CA ASN A 41 -12.42 -14.98 -0.36
C ASN A 41 -11.16 -15.84 -0.61
N GLY A 42 -9.99 -15.33 -0.23
CA GLY A 42 -8.69 -16.01 -0.41
C GLY A 42 -8.03 -15.78 -1.77
N GLU A 43 -8.73 -15.21 -2.75
CA GLU A 43 -8.20 -14.95 -4.08
C GLU A 43 -7.70 -13.50 -4.22
N LEU A 44 -6.57 -13.33 -4.92
CA LEU A 44 -5.93 -12.03 -5.13
C LEU A 44 -6.52 -11.34 -6.36
N TYR A 45 -6.97 -10.11 -6.16
CA TYR A 45 -7.49 -9.22 -7.19
C TYR A 45 -6.67 -7.93 -7.28
N GLY A 46 -6.60 -7.37 -8.49
CA GLY A 46 -6.05 -6.04 -8.75
C GLY A 46 -7.11 -5.10 -9.31
N SER A 47 -7.30 -3.93 -8.68
CA SER A 47 -8.16 -2.86 -9.21
C SER A 47 -7.31 -1.77 -9.85
N PHE A 48 -7.63 -1.35 -11.08
CA PHE A 48 -6.93 -0.26 -11.78
C PHE A 48 -7.73 1.03 -11.72
N LEU A 49 -7.11 2.10 -11.22
CA LEU A 49 -7.73 3.42 -11.05
C LEU A 49 -6.86 4.53 -11.65
N PRO A 50 -7.42 5.73 -11.94
CA PRO A 50 -6.63 6.89 -12.33
C PRO A 50 -5.55 7.22 -11.29
N GLY A 51 -4.36 7.59 -11.75
CA GLY A 51 -3.18 7.82 -10.92
C GLY A 51 -3.16 9.11 -10.12
N THR A 52 -4.28 9.47 -9.49
CA THR A 52 -4.37 10.58 -8.56
C THR A 52 -3.65 10.26 -7.25
N GLN A 53 -3.28 11.29 -6.48
CA GLN A 53 -2.68 11.10 -5.15
C GLN A 53 -3.59 10.28 -4.21
N GLU A 54 -4.90 10.54 -4.25
CA GLU A 54 -5.88 9.79 -3.44
C GLU A 54 -5.89 8.30 -3.77
N ASN A 55 -5.87 7.93 -5.05
CA ASN A 55 -5.85 6.52 -5.43
C ASN A 55 -4.49 5.87 -5.18
N LEU A 56 -3.39 6.63 -5.25
CA LEU A 56 -2.08 6.14 -4.81
C LEU A 56 -2.10 5.84 -3.31
N GLN A 57 -2.65 6.72 -2.48
CA GLN A 57 -2.80 6.47 -1.04
C GLN A 57 -3.61 5.20 -0.78
N ARG A 58 -4.76 5.02 -1.45
CA ARG A 58 -5.57 3.79 -1.35
C ARG A 58 -4.80 2.54 -1.79
N ALA A 59 -3.88 2.65 -2.76
CA ALA A 59 -3.03 1.55 -3.17
C ALA A 59 -2.03 1.16 -2.07
N LEU A 60 -1.43 2.15 -1.41
CA LEU A 60 -0.51 1.93 -0.30
C LEU A 60 -1.23 1.38 0.94
N ASP A 61 -2.39 1.94 1.29
CA ASP A 61 -3.23 1.44 2.39
C ASP A 61 -3.67 -0.01 2.11
N GLY A 62 -4.12 -0.30 0.89
CA GLY A 62 -4.50 -1.65 0.48
C GLY A 62 -3.34 -2.64 0.49
N LEU A 63 -2.11 -2.19 0.22
CA LEU A 63 -0.91 -3.01 0.34
C LEU A 63 -0.57 -3.32 1.81
N MET A 64 -0.76 -2.35 2.72
CA MET A 64 -0.49 -2.56 4.15
C MET A 64 -1.36 -3.64 4.77
N GLU A 65 -2.60 -3.80 4.31
CA GLU A 65 -3.53 -4.84 4.80
C GLU A 65 -3.01 -6.28 4.63
N PHE A 66 -1.99 -6.50 3.80
CA PHE A 66 -1.33 -7.79 3.60
C PHE A 66 -0.21 -8.06 4.61
N LEU A 67 0.21 -7.06 5.39
CA LEU A 67 1.17 -7.23 6.48
C LEU A 67 0.46 -7.62 7.79
N PRO A 68 1.14 -8.34 8.71
CA PRO A 68 0.57 -8.72 10.00
C PRO A 68 -0.02 -7.55 10.80
N SER A 69 0.67 -6.42 10.84
CA SER A 69 0.25 -5.18 11.52
C SER A 69 -0.90 -4.44 10.84
N LYS A 70 -1.08 -4.64 9.53
CA LYS A 70 -2.06 -3.97 8.67
C LYS A 70 -1.93 -2.45 8.59
N ALA A 71 -0.87 -1.87 9.13
CA ALA A 71 -0.69 -0.43 9.20
C ALA A 71 0.78 -0.07 9.12
N TRP A 72 1.07 1.09 8.53
CA TRP A 72 2.44 1.62 8.49
C TRP A 72 2.79 2.42 9.74
N PHE A 73 1.87 3.28 10.19
CA PHE A 73 2.07 4.18 11.33
C PHE A 73 1.14 3.78 12.47
N ASP A 74 1.63 3.91 13.71
CA ASP A 74 0.78 3.75 14.87
C ASP A 74 -0.28 4.86 14.90
N ARG A 75 -1.48 4.55 15.40
CA ARG A 75 -2.58 5.52 15.47
C ARG A 75 -2.22 6.75 16.34
N ALA A 76 -1.26 6.61 17.25
CA ALA A 76 -0.74 7.69 18.09
C ALA A 76 0.09 8.71 17.28
N ASP A 77 0.95 8.25 16.39
CA ASP A 77 1.82 9.12 15.57
C ASP A 77 1.00 10.00 14.60
N ALA A 78 -0.15 9.51 14.15
CA ALA A 78 -1.07 10.25 13.29
C ALA A 78 -1.78 11.42 14.00
N LEU A 79 -1.94 11.34 15.33
CA LEU A 79 -2.55 12.41 16.13
C LEU A 79 -1.53 13.50 16.44
N ASP A 80 -0.28 13.15 16.74
CA ASP A 80 0.76 14.13 17.06
C ASP A 80 1.11 15.05 15.87
N GLY A 81 0.99 14.55 14.62
CA GLY A 81 1.12 15.39 13.42
C GLY A 81 -0.07 16.31 13.14
N ALA A 82 -1.26 16.02 13.69
CA ALA A 82 -2.49 16.79 13.46
C ALA A 82 -2.67 17.96 14.45
N PHE A 83 -1.94 17.95 15.57
CA PHE A 83 -1.92 19.04 16.56
C PHE A 83 -0.65 19.90 16.50
N ALA A 84 0.22 19.65 15.52
CA ALA A 84 1.42 20.42 15.25
C ALA A 84 1.20 21.37 14.05
N ASP A 85 0.24 22.28 14.17
CA ASP A 85 0.06 23.47 13.31
C ASP A 85 -0.28 24.69 14.18
#